data_AF-A0A356VZ91-F1
#
_entry.id   AF-A0A356VZ91-F1
#
_cell.length_a   1.000
_cell.length_b   1.000
_cell.length_c   1.000
_cell.angle_alpha   90.00
_cell.angle_beta   90.00
_cell.angle_gamma   90.00
#
_symmetry.space_group_name_H-M   'P 1'
#
loop_
_entity.id
_entity.type
_entity.pdbx_description
1 polymer ?
#
loop_
_entity_poly.entity_id
_entity_poly.type
_entity_poly.pdbx_seq_one_letter_code
_entity_poly.pdbx_strand_id
1 'polypeptide(L)'
;FSRRENKVGAVFLDSRIRQGLSAPNCVVYGHNMNDGSMFASVWEFRNKSYFQAHPVIELYSKSGEKVCPVFSAHEVKPDGDAYRLSFSGSKAYGAYLKQMKKDSLYDTGVDVAASDRVLTLSTCVRDGRDVRFLVHAKIPG
;
A
#
# COMPACT_ATOMS: atom_id res chain seq x y z
N PHE A 1 16.01 20.50 2.92
CA PHE A 1 15.96 19.32 3.82
C PHE A 1 16.27 19.78 5.23
N SER A 2 15.28 19.81 6.13
CA SER A 2 15.50 20.05 7.56
C SER A 2 15.49 18.71 8.29
N ARG A 3 16.68 18.23 8.70
CA ARG A 3 16.80 17.11 9.65
C ARG A 3 16.26 17.56 11.00
N ARG A 4 15.02 17.22 11.30
CA ARG A 4 14.55 17.07 12.69
C ARG A 4 14.39 15.58 12.95
N GLU A 5 15.17 15.05 13.88
CA GLU A 5 14.88 13.75 14.47
C GLU A 5 13.53 13.85 15.16
N ASN A 6 12.52 13.17 14.61
CA ASN A 6 11.24 13.00 15.25
C ASN A 6 11.14 11.53 15.65
N LYS A 7 11.05 11.25 16.95
CA LYS A 7 10.83 9.92 17.55
C LYS A 7 9.48 9.28 17.17
N VAL A 8 8.83 9.78 16.12
CA VAL A 8 7.44 9.53 15.72
C VAL A 8 7.35 8.76 14.39
N GLY A 9 8.49 8.47 13.75
CA GLY A 9 8.55 7.80 12.46
C GLY A 9 8.16 8.72 11.30
N ALA A 10 8.67 8.45 10.10
CA ALA A 10 8.26 9.12 8.88
C ALA A 10 7.51 8.13 7.99
N VAL A 11 6.57 8.62 7.18
CA VAL A 11 6.08 7.88 6.03
C VAL A 11 7.15 7.98 4.95
N PHE A 12 7.72 6.87 4.51
CA PHE A 12 8.80 6.87 3.53
C PHE A 12 8.52 5.95 2.35
N LEU A 13 8.89 6.44 1.16
CA LEU A 13 8.91 5.66 -0.06
C LEU A 13 10.04 4.62 0.01
N ASP A 14 9.80 3.42 -0.52
CA ASP A 14 10.86 2.42 -0.67
C ASP A 14 12.05 2.99 -1.45
N SER A 15 13.24 2.92 -0.87
CA SER A 15 14.47 3.52 -1.42
C SER A 15 14.89 2.91 -2.75
N ARG A 16 14.39 1.71 -3.09
CA ARG A 16 14.65 1.03 -4.36
C ARG A 16 13.84 1.62 -5.52
N ILE A 17 12.79 2.39 -5.23
CA ILE A 17 11.90 2.99 -6.24
C ILE A 17 12.49 4.31 -6.73
N ARG A 18 13.36 4.22 -7.75
CA ARG A 18 13.98 5.40 -8.38
C ARG A 18 13.01 6.26 -9.19
N GLN A 19 11.88 5.69 -9.61
CA GLN A 19 10.88 6.33 -10.47
C GLN A 19 9.78 7.05 -9.67
N GLY A 20 9.80 6.99 -8.34
CA GLY A 20 8.74 7.54 -7.50
C GLY A 20 7.34 7.00 -7.87
N LEU A 21 6.37 7.90 -7.98
CA LEU A 21 4.98 7.59 -8.37
C LEU A 21 4.82 7.16 -9.85
N SER A 22 5.89 7.15 -10.63
CA SER A 22 5.88 6.63 -12.00
C SER A 22 6.21 5.14 -12.07
N ALA A 23 6.61 4.51 -10.97
CA ALA A 23 6.80 3.07 -10.91
C ALA A 23 5.46 2.32 -11.04
N PRO A 24 5.47 1.08 -11.59
CA PRO A 24 4.27 0.24 -11.61
C PRO A 24 3.70 -0.02 -10.21
N ASN A 25 4.58 -0.23 -9.23
CA ASN A 25 4.21 -0.37 -7.82
C ASN A 25 5.01 0.62 -6.97
N CYS A 26 4.30 1.55 -6.35
CA CYS A 26 4.83 2.52 -5.40
C CYS A 26 4.61 2.01 -3.97
N VAL A 27 5.65 1.52 -3.30
CA VAL A 27 5.53 1.03 -1.92
C VAL A 27 5.92 2.13 -0.94
N VAL A 28 5.01 2.42 -0.02
CA VAL A 28 5.17 3.38 1.06
C VAL A 28 5.06 2.66 2.39
N TYR A 29 6.03 2.89 3.26
CA TYR A 29 6.07 2.34 4.61
C TYR A 29 5.72 3.41 5.63
N GLY A 30 4.98 3.02 6.65
CA GLY A 30 4.69 3.87 7.80
C GLY A 30 4.59 3.02 9.07
N HIS A 31 5.01 3.61 10.19
CA HIS A 31 4.94 2.96 11.49
C HIS A 31 3.48 2.82 11.95
N ASN A 32 3.17 1.68 12.57
CA ASN A 32 1.91 1.45 13.27
C ASN A 32 2.06 1.93 14.72
N MET A 33 1.74 3.19 14.98
CA MET A 33 1.95 3.79 16.30
C MET A 33 0.79 3.45 17.25
N ASN A 34 1.11 3.16 18.52
CA ASN A 34 0.12 2.77 19.53
C ASN A 34 -0.86 3.90 19.92
N ASP A 35 -0.56 5.15 19.57
CA ASP A 35 -1.42 6.31 19.76
C ASP A 35 -2.45 6.50 18.63
N GLY A 36 -2.48 5.60 17.64
CA GLY A 36 -3.40 5.67 16.50
C GLY A 36 -2.93 6.59 15.37
N SER A 37 -1.75 7.19 15.48
CA SER A 37 -1.17 8.02 14.42
C SER A 37 -0.52 7.18 13.29
N MET A 38 -0.09 7.87 12.23
CA MET A 38 0.64 7.29 11.10
C MET A 38 -0.15 6.20 10.36
N PHE A 39 0.35 4.96 10.29
CA PHE A 39 -0.28 3.86 9.54
C PHE A 39 -1.16 2.97 10.43
N ALA A 40 -1.50 3.39 11.65
CA ALA A 40 -2.48 2.68 12.46
C ALA A 40 -3.84 2.56 11.74
N SER A 41 -4.25 3.58 10.98
CA SER A 41 -5.45 3.55 10.13
C SER A 41 -5.37 2.54 8.99
N VAL A 42 -4.16 2.19 8.52
CA VAL A 42 -3.94 1.17 7.49
C VAL A 42 -4.28 -0.21 8.03
N TRP A 43 -3.98 -0.48 9.31
CA TRP A 43 -4.34 -1.75 9.96
C TRP A 43 -5.86 -1.95 10.09
N GLU A 44 -6.63 -0.87 10.22
CA GLU A 44 -8.09 -0.96 10.36
C GLU A 44 -8.80 -1.50 9.11
N PHE A 45 -8.14 -1.46 7.94
CA PHE A 45 -8.60 -2.13 6.72
C PHE A 45 -8.70 -3.66 6.87
N ARG A 46 -8.22 -4.28 7.94
CA ARG A 46 -8.56 -5.68 8.26
C ARG A 46 -10.07 -5.89 8.46
N ASN A 47 -10.80 -4.84 8.84
CA ASN A 47 -12.24 -4.85 9.05
C ASN A 47 -12.97 -4.38 7.79
N LYS A 48 -13.83 -5.23 7.21
CA LYS A 48 -14.58 -4.89 6.00
C LYS A 48 -15.44 -3.62 6.14
N SER A 49 -16.03 -3.40 7.31
CA SER A 49 -16.85 -2.20 7.59
C SER A 49 -16.03 -0.91 7.54
N TYR A 50 -14.77 -0.94 7.98
CA TYR A 50 -13.86 0.19 7.89
C TYR A 50 -13.55 0.52 6.43
N PHE A 51 -13.24 -0.48 5.60
CA PHE A 51 -13.08 -0.28 4.16
C PHE A 51 -14.34 0.30 3.51
N GLN A 52 -15.53 -0.21 3.84
CA GLN A 52 -16.78 0.30 3.28
C GLN A 52 -17.01 1.77 3.61
N ALA A 53 -16.60 2.20 4.81
CA ALA A 53 -16.64 3.61 5.18
C ALA A 53 -15.53 4.42 4.51
N HIS A 54 -14.38 3.81 4.20
CA HIS A 54 -13.15 4.48 3.73
C HIS A 54 -12.58 3.75 2.49
N PRO A 55 -13.28 3.79 1.34
CA PRO A 55 -12.92 2.95 0.18
C PRO A 55 -11.73 3.46 -0.64
N VAL A 56 -11.18 4.63 -0.29
CA VAL A 56 -10.15 5.34 -1.07
C VAL A 56 -8.99 5.80 -0.18
N ILE A 57 -7.82 5.96 -0.81
CA ILE A 57 -6.64 6.62 -0.24
C ILE A 57 -6.41 7.92 -1.00
N GLU A 58 -6.30 9.04 -0.29
CA GLU A 58 -5.93 10.33 -0.88
C GLU A 58 -4.41 10.47 -0.94
N LEU A 59 -3.88 10.71 -2.14
CA LEU A 59 -2.46 10.87 -2.40
C LEU A 59 -2.17 12.32 -2.79
N TYR A 60 -1.48 13.03 -1.91
CA TYR A 60 -1.03 14.41 -2.14
C TYR A 60 0.41 14.43 -2.63
N SER A 61 0.64 15.06 -3.79
CA SER A 61 1.95 15.14 -4.44
C SER A 61 2.17 16.52 -5.05
N LYS A 62 3.40 16.80 -5.51
CA LYS A 62 3.68 18.05 -6.27
C LYS A 62 2.87 18.15 -7.56
N SER A 63 2.44 17.02 -8.12
CA SER A 63 1.57 16.95 -9.29
C SER A 63 0.07 17.13 -8.97
N GLY A 64 -0.29 17.35 -7.70
CA GLY A 64 -1.66 17.48 -7.24
C GLY A 64 -2.13 16.31 -6.40
N GLU A 65 -3.43 16.32 -6.13
CA GLU A 65 -4.16 15.33 -5.35
C GLU A 65 -4.71 14.23 -6.25
N LYS A 66 -4.63 12.98 -5.79
CA LYS A 66 -5.23 11.83 -6.45
C LYS A 66 -6.05 11.01 -5.46
N VAL A 67 -7.29 10.70 -5.83
CA VAL A 67 -8.14 9.75 -5.10
C VAL A 67 -7.84 8.35 -5.63
N CYS A 68 -7.29 7.49 -4.79
CA CYS A 68 -6.83 6.15 -5.17
C CYS A 68 -7.77 5.07 -4.59
N PRO A 69 -8.63 4.43 -5.40
CA PRO A 69 -9.51 3.37 -4.91
C PRO A 69 -8.73 2.16 -4.38
N VAL A 70 -9.11 1.67 -3.20
CA VAL A 70 -8.50 0.48 -2.59
C VAL A 70 -9.01 -0.77 -3.31
N PHE A 71 -8.09 -1.61 -3.79
CA PHE A 71 -8.45 -2.85 -4.48
C PHE A 71 -8.07 -4.12 -3.71
N SER A 72 -7.19 -4.04 -2.71
CA SER A 72 -6.81 -5.18 -1.88
C SER A 72 -6.34 -4.76 -0.48
N ALA A 73 -6.66 -5.56 0.53
CA ALA A 73 -6.13 -5.44 1.89
C ALA A 73 -5.88 -6.83 2.52
N HIS A 74 -4.65 -7.13 2.97
CA HIS A 74 -4.30 -8.46 3.48
C HIS A 74 -3.04 -8.49 4.37
N GLU A 75 -2.89 -9.56 5.14
CA GLU A 75 -1.66 -9.89 5.87
C GLU A 75 -0.68 -10.67 4.98
N VAL A 76 0.61 -10.35 5.09
CA VAL A 76 1.70 -11.09 4.43
C VAL A 76 2.82 -11.36 5.43
N LYS A 77 3.52 -12.48 5.25
CA LYS A 77 4.80 -12.69 5.94
C LYS A 77 5.90 -11.79 5.34
N PRO A 78 6.93 -11.41 6.10
CA PRO A 78 7.94 -10.43 5.67
C PRO A 78 8.81 -10.93 4.52
N ASP A 79 8.86 -12.24 4.31
CA ASP A 79 9.57 -12.96 3.25
C ASP A 79 8.71 -13.18 1.98
N GLY A 80 7.48 -12.67 1.96
CA GLY A 80 6.55 -12.86 0.86
C GLY A 80 6.81 -11.97 -0.37
N ASP A 81 6.36 -12.43 -1.53
CA ASP A 81 6.42 -11.74 -2.83
C ASP A 81 5.64 -10.40 -2.90
N ALA A 82 4.93 -10.03 -1.83
CA ALA A 82 4.05 -8.87 -1.84
C ALA A 82 4.81 -7.52 -1.97
N TYR A 83 6.12 -7.51 -1.67
CA TYR A 83 7.02 -6.37 -1.90
C TYR A 83 7.68 -6.36 -3.28
N ARG A 84 7.13 -7.06 -4.26
CA ARG A 84 7.71 -7.07 -5.61
C ARG A 84 7.65 -5.67 -6.23
N LEU A 85 8.83 -5.08 -6.43
CA LEU A 85 9.01 -3.73 -6.99
C LEU A 85 9.36 -3.74 -8.48
N SER A 86 9.87 -4.86 -8.99
CA SER A 86 10.29 -5.00 -10.38
C SER A 86 9.63 -6.20 -11.05
N PHE A 87 9.24 -5.99 -12.30
CA PHE A 87 8.50 -6.95 -13.09
C PHE A 87 9.21 -7.10 -14.44
N SER A 88 9.36 -8.35 -14.90
CA SER A 88 9.99 -8.64 -16.20
C SER A 88 9.15 -8.20 -17.41
N GLY A 89 7.92 -7.72 -17.17
CA GLY A 89 7.02 -7.20 -18.18
C GLY A 89 5.57 -7.12 -17.69
N SER A 90 4.67 -6.63 -18.55
CA SER A 90 3.25 -6.44 -18.25
C SER A 90 2.54 -7.73 -17.80
N LYS A 91 2.91 -8.89 -18.36
CA LYS A 91 2.36 -10.19 -17.96
C LYS A 91 2.69 -10.53 -16.50
N ALA A 92 3.94 -10.32 -16.08
CA ALA A 92 4.37 -10.57 -14.71
C ALA A 92 3.70 -9.60 -13.73
N TYR A 93 3.58 -8.32 -14.12
CA TYR A 93 2.89 -7.32 -13.32
C TYR A 93 1.38 -7.60 -13.19
N GLY A 94 0.70 -7.97 -14.29
CA GLY A 94 -0.70 -8.37 -14.26
C GLY A 94 -0.95 -9.61 -13.40
N ALA A 95 -0.02 -10.58 -13.39
CA ALA A 95 -0.10 -11.73 -12.50
C ALA A 95 0.03 -11.32 -11.01
N TYR A 96 0.94 -10.40 -10.70
CA TYR A 96 1.07 -9.82 -9.37
C TYR A 96 -0.23 -9.12 -8.92
N LEU A 97 -0.82 -8.27 -9.76
CA LEU A 97 -2.08 -7.58 -9.42
C LEU A 97 -3.23 -8.56 -9.14
N LYS A 98 -3.35 -9.62 -9.95
CA LYS A 98 -4.32 -10.69 -9.73
C LYS A 98 -4.09 -11.42 -8.41
N GLN A 99 -2.82 -11.68 -8.08
CA GLN A 99 -2.46 -12.32 -6.81
C GLN A 99 -2.85 -11.43 -5.62
N MET A 100 -2.51 -10.13 -5.64
CA MET A 100 -2.89 -9.20 -4.58
C MET A 100 -4.40 -9.10 -4.40
N LYS A 101 -5.17 -9.09 -5.49
CA LYS A 101 -6.65 -9.09 -5.42
C LYS A 101 -7.18 -10.41 -4.84
N LYS A 102 -6.57 -11.55 -5.18
CA LYS A 102 -6.91 -12.88 -4.64
C LYS A 102 -6.61 -13.01 -3.14
N ASP A 103 -5.52 -12.41 -2.68
CA ASP A 103 -5.08 -12.48 -1.28
C ASP A 103 -5.87 -11.52 -0.38
N SER A 104 -6.63 -10.58 -0.95
CA SER A 104 -7.45 -9.61 -0.22
C SER A 104 -8.44 -10.32 0.71
N LEU A 105 -8.59 -9.78 1.94
CA LEU A 105 -9.54 -10.27 2.94
C LEU A 105 -11.00 -10.16 2.50
N TYR A 106 -11.29 -9.31 1.53
CA TYR A 106 -12.61 -9.10 0.96
C TYR A 106 -12.51 -8.58 -0.48
N ASP A 107 -13.59 -8.79 -1.25
CA ASP A 107 -13.77 -8.15 -2.54
C ASP A 107 -14.12 -6.66 -2.36
N THR A 108 -13.36 -5.82 -3.03
CA THR A 108 -13.50 -4.35 -3.02
C THR A 108 -14.35 -3.84 -4.17
N GLY A 109 -14.60 -4.67 -5.20
CA GLY A 109 -15.25 -4.27 -6.45
C GLY A 109 -14.37 -3.42 -7.37
N VAL A 110 -13.11 -3.16 -7.02
CA VAL A 110 -12.19 -2.36 -7.83
C VAL A 110 -11.41 -3.27 -8.78
N ASP A 111 -11.39 -2.90 -10.06
CA ASP A 111 -10.59 -3.57 -11.08
C ASP A 111 -9.26 -2.87 -11.37
N VAL A 112 -8.23 -3.70 -11.57
CA VAL A 112 -6.86 -3.30 -11.84
C VAL A 112 -6.29 -4.08 -13.02
N ALA A 113 -5.59 -3.38 -13.91
CA ALA A 113 -4.97 -3.93 -15.11
C ALA A 113 -3.47 -3.61 -15.15
N ALA A 114 -2.72 -4.33 -15.99
CA ALA A 114 -1.27 -4.13 -16.12
C ALA A 114 -0.86 -2.78 -16.71
N SER A 115 -1.82 -1.97 -17.20
CA SER A 115 -1.64 -0.58 -17.61
C SER A 115 -1.78 0.42 -16.45
N ASP A 116 -2.35 0.00 -15.33
CA ASP A 116 -2.52 0.84 -14.15
C ASP A 116 -1.21 0.96 -13.36
N ARG A 117 -1.14 1.98 -12.52
CA ARG A 117 -0.12 2.10 -11.46
C ARG A 117 -0.78 1.89 -10.12
N VAL A 118 -0.05 1.31 -9.17
CA VAL A 118 -0.59 1.05 -7.83
C VAL A 118 0.30 1.63 -6.73
N LEU A 119 -0.35 1.99 -5.63
CA LEU A 119 0.24 2.37 -4.36
C LEU A 119 0.06 1.21 -3.39
N THR A 120 1.13 0.73 -2.77
CA THR A 120 1.10 -0.21 -1.65
C THR A 120 1.45 0.52 -0.38
N LEU A 121 0.55 0.51 0.61
CA LEU A 121 0.80 0.94 1.96
C LEU A 121 1.15 -0.28 2.81
N SER A 122 2.31 -0.26 3.45
CA SER A 122 2.78 -1.36 4.29
C SER A 122 2.95 -0.91 5.74
N THR A 123 2.38 -1.66 6.68
CA THR A 123 2.56 -1.43 8.11
C THR A 123 2.80 -2.73 8.89
N CYS A 124 3.42 -2.62 10.07
CA CYS A 124 3.59 -3.75 10.98
C CYS A 124 2.26 -4.09 11.68
N VAL A 125 2.03 -5.36 11.98
CA VAL A 125 0.90 -5.76 12.82
C VAL A 125 1.22 -5.53 14.30
N ARG A 126 0.18 -5.24 15.10
CA ARG A 126 0.33 -4.85 16.51
C ARG A 126 0.41 -6.02 17.49
N ASP A 127 0.28 -7.25 17.02
CA ASP A 127 0.13 -8.44 17.87
C ASP A 127 1.44 -9.22 18.11
N GLY A 128 2.58 -8.64 17.72
CA GLY A 128 3.90 -9.24 17.93
C GLY A 128 4.24 -10.37 16.95
N ARG A 129 3.34 -10.75 16.04
CA ARG A 129 3.68 -11.62 14.91
C ARG A 129 4.56 -10.84 13.94
N ASP A 130 5.61 -11.48 13.43
CA ASP A 130 6.39 -10.91 12.33
C ASP A 130 5.62 -11.09 11.02
N VAL A 131 4.53 -10.33 10.87
CA VAL A 131 3.75 -10.20 9.65
C VAL A 131 3.55 -8.72 9.34
N ARG A 132 3.16 -8.42 8.12
CA ARG A 132 2.92 -7.07 7.62
C ARG A 132 1.51 -7.00 7.09
N PHE A 133 0.87 -5.86 7.27
CA PHE A 133 -0.43 -5.59 6.69
C PHE A 133 -0.27 -4.66 5.50
N LEU A 134 -0.80 -5.09 4.37
CA LEU A 134 -0.70 -4.38 3.10
C LEU A 134 -2.07 -3.90 2.65
N VAL A 135 -2.14 -2.65 2.23
CA VAL A 135 -3.28 -2.08 1.50
C VAL A 135 -2.78 -1.64 0.13
N HIS A 136 -3.48 -2.05 -0.92
CA HIS A 136 -3.17 -1.67 -2.29
C HIS A 136 -4.25 -0.78 -2.86
N ALA A 137 -3.86 0.34 -3.45
CA ALA A 137 -4.74 1.31 -4.07
C ALA A 137 -4.33 1.59 -5.52
N LYS A 138 -5.31 1.74 -6.41
CA LYS A 138 -5.10 2.10 -7.81
C LYS A 138 -4.83 3.59 -7.93
N ILE A 139 -3.73 3.99 -8.55
CA ILE A 139 -3.44 5.39 -8.86
C ILE A 139 -4.10 5.73 -10.21
N PRO A 140 -5.10 6.64 -10.27
CA PRO A 140 -5.68 7.06 -11.53
C PRO A 140 -4.63 7.68 -12.46
N GLY A 141 -4.85 7.56 -13.78
CA GLY A 141 -4.02 8.14 -14.84
C GLY A 141 -3.52 9.54 -14.50
#